data_AF-A0A5E4Z8Z6-F1
#
_entry.id   AF-A0A5E4Z8Z6-F1
#
_cell.length_a   1.000
_cell.length_b   1.000
_cell.length_c   1.000
_cell.angle_alpha   90.00
_cell.angle_beta   90.00
_cell.angle_gamma   90.00
#
_symmetry.space_group_name_H-M   'P 1'
#
loop_
_entity.id
_entity.type
_entity.pdbx_description
1 polymer ?
#
loop_
_entity_poly.entity_id
_entity_poly.type
_entity_poly.pdbx_seq_one_letter_code
_entity_poly.pdbx_strand_id
1 'polypeptide(L)' 'MAYHTLQASLDVPNMPGFIQHVYATVEVIMSGAGWVWIQVIDGRHHGSHSAPFASEDLAKDDALTALGGDCWL' A
#
# COMPACT_ATOMS: atom_id res chain seq x y z
N MET A 1 10.87 9.53 -5.72
CA MET A 1 9.70 9.36 -4.84
C MET A 1 8.48 9.26 -5.71
N ALA A 2 7.66 8.23 -5.50
CA ALA A 2 6.42 8.01 -6.21
C ALA A 2 5.33 7.66 -5.19
N TYR A 3 4.18 8.32 -5.29
CA TYR A 3 3.00 7.98 -4.50
C TYR A 3 2.12 7.08 -5.35
N HIS A 4 1.76 5.93 -4.79
CA HIS A 4 0.89 4.95 -5.43
C HIS A 4 -0.34 4.77 -4.55
N THR A 5 -1.52 4.70 -5.17
CA THR A 5 -2.77 4.42 -4.46
C THR A 5 -3.18 2.99 -4.77
N LEU A 6 -3.43 2.20 -3.72
CA LEU A 6 -4.04 0.89 -3.85
C LEU A 6 -5.49 0.93 -3.39
N GLN A 7 -6.28 0.04 -3.97
CA GLN A 7 -7.65 -0.23 -3.59
C GLN A 7 -7.72 -1.59 -2.89
N ALA A 8 -8.41 -1.67 -1.77
CA ALA A 8 -8.74 -2.91 -1.08
C ALA A 8 -10.27 -3.05 -0.96
N SER A 9 -10.75 -4.28 -1.07
CA SER A 9 -12.16 -4.63 -0.94
C SER A 9 -12.40 -5.24 0.43
N LEU A 10 -13.25 -4.60 1.22
CA LEU A 10 -13.65 -5.08 2.54
C LEU A 10 -15.13 -5.48 2.50
N ASP A 11 -15.43 -6.68 3.01
CA ASP A 11 -16.81 -7.08 3.24
C ASP A 11 -17.45 -6.19 4.30
N VAL A 12 -18.63 -5.66 4.01
CA VAL A 12 -19.38 -4.84 4.98
C VAL A 12 -19.95 -5.77 6.06
N PRO A 13 -19.55 -5.62 7.34
CA PRO A 13 -20.11 -6.44 8.40
C PRO A 13 -21.63 -6.24 8.45
N ASN A 14 -22.38 -7.35 8.40
CA ASN A 14 -23.85 -7.43 8.42
C ASN A 14 -24.58 -7.13 7.10
N MET A 15 -23.89 -7.00 5.97
CA MET A 15 -24.52 -6.92 4.64
C MET A 15 -23.88 -7.91 3.66
N PRO A 16 -24.27 -9.20 3.69
CA PRO A 16 -23.72 -10.21 2.79
C PRO A 16 -23.86 -9.78 1.33
N GLY A 17 -22.75 -9.80 0.58
CA GLY A 17 -22.68 -9.40 -0.82
C GLY A 17 -22.40 -7.91 -1.07
N PHE A 18 -22.30 -7.09 -0.02
CA PHE A 18 -21.83 -5.71 -0.14
C PHE A 18 -20.33 -5.61 0.13
N ILE A 19 -19.62 -5.11 -0.88
CA ILE A 19 -18.19 -4.82 -0.82
C ILE A 19 -18.01 -3.32 -0.67
N GLN A 20 -17.26 -2.90 0.34
CA GLN A 20 -16.76 -1.55 0.49
C GLN A 20 -15.35 -1.48 -0.08
N HIS A 21 -15.12 -0.54 -0.98
CA HIS A 21 -13.78 -0.23 -1.44
C HIS A 21 -13.15 0.80 -0.50
N VAL A 22 -11.98 0.47 0.02
CA VAL A 22 -11.12 1.38 0.77
C VAL A 22 -9.86 1.65 -0.03
N TYR A 23 -9.31 2.84 0.14
CA TYR A 23 -8.13 3.28 -0.60
C TYR A 23 -7.01 3.57 0.40
N ALA A 24 -5.80 3.14 0.07
CA ALA A 24 -4.61 3.47 0.83
C ALA A 24 -3.57 4.07 -0.10
N THR A 25 -2.92 5.14 0.36
CA THR A 25 -1.79 5.75 -0.35
C THR A 25 -0.51 5.23 0.27
N VAL A 26 0.43 4.80 -0.56
CA VAL A 26 1.78 4.46 -0.15
C VAL A 26 2.77 5.32 -0.91
N GLU A 27 3.84 5.71 -0.23
CA GLU A 27 5.01 6.29 -0.85
C GLU A 27 6.03 5.18 -1.08
N VAL A 28 6.54 5.07 -2.30
CA VAL A 28 7.64 4.16 -2.66
C VAL A 28 8.87 4.99 -3.03
N ILE A 29 9.97 4.71 -2.34
CA ILE A 29 11.22 5.47 -2.46
C ILE A 29 12.42 4.52 -2.53
N MET A 30 13.40 4.90 -3.34
CA MET A 30 14.72 4.28 -3.33
C MET A 30 15.51 4.89 -2.15
N SER A 31 15.86 4.05 -1.17
CA SER A 31 16.61 4.42 0.02
C SER A 31 17.92 3.62 0.07
N GLY A 32 19.04 4.29 -0.17
CA GLY A 32 20.36 3.66 -0.25
C GLY A 32 20.45 2.68 -1.43
N ALA A 33 20.60 1.39 -1.11
CA ALA A 33 20.75 0.32 -2.09
C ALA A 33 19.45 -0.43 -2.43
N GLY A 34 18.30 -0.05 -1.84
CA GLY A 34 17.04 -0.77 -2.04
C GLY A 34 15.83 0.14 -2.11
N TRP A 35 14.70 -0.45 -2.46
CA TRP A 35 13.38 0.19 -2.53
C TRP A 35 12.61 -0.09 -1.25
N VAL A 36 12.03 0.94 -0.65
CA VAL A 36 11.17 0.80 0.53
C VAL A 36 9.84 1.47 0.26
N TRP A 37 8.81 1.01 0.96
CA TRP A 37 7.50 1.65 0.96
C TRP A 37 7.09 2.06 2.37
N ILE A 38 6.23 3.08 2.47
CA ILE A 38 5.59 3.52 3.71
C ILE A 38 4.18 4.00 3.41
N GLN A 39 3.23 3.71 4.32
CA GLN A 39 1.86 4.19 4.16
C GLN A 39 1.79 5.70 4.46
N VAL A 40 0.95 6.41 3.70
CA VAL A 40 0.66 7.83 3.90
C VAL A 40 -0.81 8.00 4.24
N ILE A 41 -1.08 8.61 5.39
CA ILE A 41 -2.43 8.92 5.89
C ILE A 41 -2.47 10.42 6.18
N ASP A 42 -3.46 11.14 5.62
CA ASP A 42 -3.61 12.59 5.78
C ASP A 42 -2.33 13.39 5.45
N GLY A 43 -1.60 12.94 4.41
CA GLY A 43 -0.35 13.55 3.97
C GLY A 43 0.84 13.33 4.92
N ARG A 44 0.72 12.43 5.90
CA ARG A 44 1.78 12.08 6.84
C ARG A 44 2.14 10.61 6.74
N HIS A 45 3.42 10.32 6.95
CA HIS A 45 3.91 8.95 6.97
C HIS A 45 3.35 8.24 8.20
N HIS A 46 2.74 7.08 7.98
CA HIS A 46 2.16 6.26 9.00
C HIS A 46 3.00 4.99 9.17
N GLY A 47 3.56 4.81 10.37
CA GLY A 47 4.42 3.68 10.70
C GLY A 47 5.88 3.86 10.29
N SER A 48 6.55 2.74 10.06
CA SER A 48 7.96 2.66 9.65
C SER A 48 8.06 2.23 8.19
N HIS A 49 9.17 2.55 7.53
CA HIS A 49 9.47 2.00 6.22
C HIS A 49 9.53 0.47 6.26
N SER A 50 9.14 -0.15 5.16
CA SER A 50 9.32 -1.58 4.92
C SER A 50 10.80 -2.00 4.95
N ALA A 51 11.04 -3.31 4.93
CA ALA A 51 12.35 -3.84 4.56
C ALA A 51 12.74 -3.36 3.13
N PRO A 52 14.04 -3.21 2.83
CA PRO A 52 14.50 -2.84 1.50
C PRO A 52 14.33 -4.00 0.50
N PHE A 53 13.77 -3.68 -0.67
CA PHE A 53 13.55 -4.58 -1.79
C PHE A 53 14.48 -4.29 -2.95
N ALA A 54 14.70 -5.28 -3.82
CA ALA A 54 15.60 -5.17 -4.97
C ALA A 54 15.02 -4.31 -6.12
N SER A 55 13.70 -4.15 -6.19
CA SER A 55 13.02 -3.35 -7.22
C SER A 55 11.81 -2.62 -6.63
N GLU A 56 11.38 -1.57 -7.34
CA GLU A 56 10.14 -0.85 -7.04
C GLU A 56 8.93 -1.80 -7.07
N ASP A 57 8.86 -2.68 -8.07
CA ASP A 57 7.75 -3.64 -8.22
C ASP A 57 7.64 -4.59 -7.04
N LEU A 58 8.77 -5.10 -6.51
CA LEU A 58 8.75 -5.96 -5.33
C LEU A 58 8.29 -5.20 -4.07
N ALA A 59 8.67 -3.93 -3.93
CA ALA A 59 8.18 -3.09 -2.85
C ALA A 59 6.67 -2.83 -2.97
N LYS A 60 6.16 -2.66 -4.19
CA LYS A 60 4.73 -2.53 -4.45
C LYS A 60 4.00 -3.83 -4.15
N ASP A 61 4.44 -4.97 -4.65
CA ASP A 61 3.78 -6.26 -4.40
C ASP A 61 3.69 -6.58 -2.89
N ASP A 62 4.74 -6.26 -2.14
CA ASP A 62 4.73 -6.37 -0.68
C ASP A 62 3.73 -5.40 -0.02
N ALA A 63 3.70 -4.13 -0.45
CA ALA A 63 2.73 -3.15 0.05
C ALA A 63 1.28 -3.56 -0.23
N LEU A 64 1.01 -4.11 -1.42
CA LEU A 64 -0.29 -4.62 -1.82
C LEU A 64 -0.73 -5.77 -0.90
N THR A 65 0.18 -6.71 -0.65
CA THR A 65 -0.08 -7.85 0.25
C THR A 65 -0.27 -7.39 1.70
N ALA A 66 0.61 -6.51 2.20
CA ALA A 66 0.61 -6.06 3.59
C ALA A 66 -0.64 -5.23 3.94
N LEU A 67 -1.17 -4.47 2.99
CA LEU A 67 -2.36 -3.63 3.17
C LEU A 67 -3.66 -4.31 2.70
N GLY A 68 -3.59 -5.57 2.26
CA GLY A 68 -4.76 -6.30 1.75
C GLY A 68 -5.36 -5.67 0.49
N GLY A 69 -4.52 -5.05 -0.34
CA GLY A 69 -4.93 -4.44 -1.61
C GLY A 69 -5.26 -5.48 -2.67
N ASP A 70 -6.24 -5.17 -3.50
CA ASP A 70 -6.61 -5.95 -4.68
C ASP A 70 -5.85 -5.48 -5.92
N CYS A 71 -5.70 -4.16 -6.08
CA CYS A 71 -5.07 -3.56 -7.25
C CYS A 71 -4.49 -2.15 -6.99
N TRP A 72 -3.66 -1.71 -7.93
CA TRP A 72 -3.13 -0.35 -8.04
C TRP A 72 -4.01 0.51 -8.96
N LEU A 73 -4.13 1.81 -8.63
CA LEU A 73 -4.86 2.82 -9.42
C LEU A 73 -3.92 3.73 -10.22
#